data_AF-D4S382-F1
#
_entry.id   AF-D4S382-F1
#
_cell.length_a   1.000
_cell.length_b   1.000
_cell.length_c   1.000
_cell.angle_alpha   90.00
_cell.angle_beta   90.00
_cell.angle_gamma   90.00
#
_symmetry.space_group_name_H-M   'P 1'
#
loop_
_entity.id
_entity.type
_entity.pdbx_description
1 polymer ?
#
loop_
_entity_poly.entity_id
_entity_poly.type
_entity_poly.pdbx_seq_one_letter_code
_entity_poly.pdbx_strand_id
1 'polypeptide(L)' 'YDKGEEAGAIRGRTELILSMFNSGKTPEQISNFCGLDLKEVEKIIEQSDGNSLDN' A
#
# COMPACT_ATOMS: atom_id res chain seq x y z
N TYR A 1 18.51 -18.43 -0.33
CA TYR A 1 18.60 -17.07 -0.87
C TYR A 1 17.16 -16.67 -1.10
N ASP A 2 16.45 -16.13 -0.10
CA ASP A 2 14.99 -15.96 -0.21
C ASP A 2 14.47 -14.62 0.33
N LYS A 3 15.36 -13.74 0.80
CA LYS A 3 14.95 -12.43 1.33
C LYS A 3 14.56 -11.41 0.25
N GLY A 4 14.83 -11.71 -1.03
CA GLY A 4 14.56 -10.81 -2.15
C GLY A 4 13.13 -10.94 -2.72
N GLU A 5 12.55 -12.14 -2.69
CA GLU A 5 11.22 -12.40 -3.26
C GLU A 5 10.10 -11.84 -2.37
N GLU A 6 10.22 -11.97 -1.05
CA GLU A 6 9.27 -11.40 -0.11
C GLU A 6 9.32 -9.86 -0.11
N ALA A 7 10.51 -9.26 -0.15
CA ALA A 7 10.66 -7.82 -0.21
C ALA A 7 10.12 -7.22 -1.53
N GLY A 8 10.31 -7.92 -2.65
CA GLY A 8 9.74 -7.54 -3.95
C GLY A 8 8.21 -7.66 -3.99
N ALA A 9 7.66 -8.73 -3.40
CA ALA A 9 6.22 -8.93 -3.30
C ALA A 9 5.54 -7.87 -2.42
N ILE A 10 6.17 -7.47 -1.31
CA ILE A 10 5.67 -6.41 -0.42
C ILE A 10 5.73 -5.05 -1.14
N ARG A 11 6.85 -4.73 -1.80
CA ARG A 11 7.02 -3.46 -2.51
C ARG A 11 6.03 -3.30 -3.67
N GLY A 12 5.83 -4.36 -4.46
CA GLY A 12 4.86 -4.36 -5.56
C GLY A 12 3.41 -4.18 -5.09
N ARG A 13 3.06 -4.69 -3.91
CA ARG A 13 1.71 -4.48 -3.32
C ARG A 13 1.51 -3.03 -2.88
N THR A 14 2.50 -2.43 -2.22
CA THR A 14 2.44 -1.01 -1.84
C THR A 14 2.30 -0.11 -3.06
N GLU A 15 3.11 -0.31 -4.10
CA GLU A 15 3.03 0.48 -5.34
C GLU A 15 1.66 0.33 -6.02
N LEU A 16 1.08 -0.89 -6.01
CA LEU A 16 -0.26 -1.14 -6.55
C LEU A 16 -1.36 -0.40 -5.78
N ILE A 17 -1.33 -0.47 -4.44
CA ILE A 17 -2.30 0.20 -3.56
C ILE A 17 -2.28 1.70 -3.81
N LEU A 18 -1.08 2.30 -3.85
CA LEU A 18 -0.91 3.72 -4.09
C LEU A 18 -1.35 4.13 -5.51
N SER A 19 -1.05 3.32 -6.52
CA SER A 19 -1.49 3.58 -7.90
C SER A 19 -3.02 3.61 -8.02
N MET A 20 -3.71 2.69 -7.33
CA MET A 20 -5.17 2.68 -7.28
C MET A 20 -5.75 3.86 -6.52
N PHE A 21 -5.14 4.22 -5.38
CA PHE A 21 -5.56 5.36 -4.58
C PHE A 21 -5.40 6.68 -5.36
N ASN A 22 -4.25 6.87 -6.03
CA ASN A 22 -4.00 8.01 -6.92
C ASN A 22 -4.93 8.04 -8.15
N SER A 23 -5.47 6.90 -8.57
CA SER A 23 -6.52 6.84 -9.60
C SER A 23 -7.91 7.22 -9.08
N GLY A 24 -8.04 7.60 -7.81
CA GLY A 24 -9.30 8.01 -7.18
C GLY A 24 -10.12 6.86 -6.58
N LYS A 25 -9.54 5.66 -6.40
CA LYS A 25 -10.21 4.58 -5.69
C LYS A 25 -10.18 4.82 -4.19
N THR A 26 -11.27 4.44 -3.50
CA THR A 26 -11.32 4.51 -2.04
C THR A 26 -10.51 3.38 -1.40
N PRO A 27 -10.02 3.55 -0.15
CA PRO A 27 -9.31 2.51 0.59
C PRO A 27 -10.12 1.20 0.70
N GLU A 28 -11.45 1.28 0.85
CA GLU A 28 -12.34 0.12 0.86
C GLU A 28 -12.34 -0.66 -0.45
N GLN A 29 -12.39 0.04 -1.59
CA GLN A 29 -12.35 -0.61 -2.90
C GLN A 29 -11.01 -1.30 -3.15
N ILE A 30 -9.92 -0.70 -2.68
CA ILE A 30 -8.57 -1.25 -2.80
C ILE A 30 -8.39 -2.45 -1.86
N SER A 31 -8.89 -2.37 -0.63
CA SER A 31 -8.93 -3.46 0.35
C SER A 31 -9.66 -4.67 -0.23
N ASN A 32 -10.87 -4.47 -0.78
CA ASN A 32 -11.64 -5.54 -1.39
C ASN A 32 -10.97 -6.14 -2.64
N PHE A 33 -10.26 -5.31 -3.43
CA PHE A 33 -9.54 -5.78 -4.62
C PHE A 33 -8.27 -6.56 -4.28
N CYS A 34 -7.46 -6.06 -3.35
CA CYS A 34 -6.21 -6.69 -2.92
C CYS A 34 -6.42 -7.83 -1.92
N GLY A 35 -7.63 -7.99 -1.37
CA GLY A 35 -7.92 -8.93 -0.29
C GLY A 35 -7.16 -8.57 1.00
N LEU A 36 -6.92 -7.28 1.23
CA LEU A 36 -6.21 -6.76 2.39
C LEU A 36 -7.20 -6.17 3.39
N ASP A 37 -6.80 -6.10 4.66
CA ASP A 37 -7.59 -5.37 5.66
C ASP A 37 -7.62 -3.87 5.33
N LEU A 38 -8.75 -3.23 5.57
CA LEU A 38 -8.92 -1.79 5.35
C LEU A 38 -7.86 -0.99 6.11
N LYS A 39 -7.56 -1.38 7.37
CA LYS A 39 -6.55 -0.70 8.19
C LYS A 39 -5.15 -0.77 7.59
N GLU A 40 -4.80 -1.89 6.95
CA GLU A 40 -3.50 -2.03 6.31
C GLU A 40 -3.40 -1.14 5.07
N VAL A 41 -4.48 -1.03 4.29
CA VAL A 41 -4.55 -0.14 3.13
C VAL A 41 -4.45 1.34 3.56
N GLU A 42 -5.20 1.74 4.59
CA GLU A 42 -5.13 3.10 5.15
C GLU A 42 -3.72 3.44 5.63
N LYS A 43 -3.11 2.55 6.42
CA LYS A 43 -1.74 2.70 6.91
C LYS A 43 -0.73 2.86 5.78
N ILE A 44 -0.86 2.10 4.68
CA ILE A 44 0.04 2.20 3.53
C ILE A 44 -0.11 3.56 2.83
N ILE A 45 -1.35 4.04 2.66
CA ILE A 45 -1.62 5.35 2.07
C ILE A 45 -1.07 6.46 2.96
N GLU A 46 -1.33 6.42 4.26
CA GLU A 46 -0.81 7.39 5.24
C GLU A 46 0.72 7.38 5.30
N GLN A 47 1.37 6.21 5.28
CA GLN A 47 2.83 6.11 5.26
C GLN A 47 3.47 6.63 3.98
N SER A 48 2.73 6.64 2.87
CA SER A 48 3.24 7.07 1.56
C SER A 48 2.99 8.55 1.28
N ASP A 49 1.87 9.09 1.74
CA ASP A 49 1.59 10.53 1.73
C ASP A 49 2.42 11.26 2.82
N GLY A 50 2.62 10.57 3.95
CA GLY A 50 3.34 11.03 5.13
C GLY A 50 4.86 10.82 5.12
N ASN A 51 5.56 10.96 3.99
CA ASN A 51 7.04 11.18 4.02
C ASN A 51 7.41 12.58 4.60
N SER A 52 6.56 13.12 5.46
CA SER A 52 6.77 14.35 6.21
C SER A 52 6.50 14.07 7.69
N LEU A 53 7.09 13.00 8.22
CA LEU A 53 7.16 12.78 9.66
C LEU A 53 8.64 12.63 10.06
N ASP A 54 9.12 13.75 10.62
CA ASP A 54 10.22 13.91 11.56
C ASP A 54 11.65 14.11 11.00
N ASN A 55 12.00 15.39 10.78
CA ASN A 55 13.30 15.96 11.16
C ASN A 55 13.09 17.11 12.14
#